data_AF-A0A976D1C7-F1
#
_entry.id   AF-A0A976D1C7-F1
#
_cell.length_a   1.000
_cell.length_b   1.000
_cell.length_c   1.000
_cell.angle_alpha   90.00
_cell.angle_beta   90.00
_cell.angle_gamma   90.00
#
_symmetry.space_group_name_H-M   'P 1'
#
loop_
_entity.id
_entity.type
_entity.pdbx_description
1 polymer ?
#
loop_
_entity_poly.entity_id
_entity_poly.type
_entity_poly.pdbx_seq_one_letter_code
_entity_poly.pdbx_strand_id
1 'polypeptide(L)'
;MAVSEQLLALHEKDPLSFAAVAAYLGQAFSAWGALKKIERFPGGYSNLTYLVQCEKKQVVLRRPPAGATIQTAHDMGRESRVLQALAPHFSPLPQVYVAEDDPHVLGAPFFLMEHLAGLVLRAGNAPGMNWPPERYAALSKTMVQTLARLHAIDLTATGLLSLGKPTGYVARQVKGWTDRYLAAATDKIGSLDHVADWLNKNQPPAPAPAFLHNDFKYDNLILDPAQ
;
A
#
# COMPACT_ATOMS: atom_id res chain seq x y z
N MET A 1 3.89 0.70 25.60
CA MET A 1 4.75 -0.24 24.86
C MET A 1 4.18 -0.37 23.47
N ALA A 2 4.93 0.00 22.44
CA ALA A 2 4.53 -0.29 21.06
C ALA A 2 4.44 -1.82 20.93
N VAL A 3 3.29 -2.34 20.52
CA VAL A 3 3.18 -3.74 20.11
C VAL A 3 4.04 -3.85 18.87
N SER A 4 5.28 -4.31 19.01
CA SER A 4 6.17 -4.58 17.87
C SER A 4 5.45 -5.57 16.98
N GLU A 5 5.30 -5.24 15.69
CA GLU A 5 4.84 -6.23 14.73
C GLU A 5 5.79 -7.43 14.80
N GLN A 6 5.23 -8.63 14.98
CA GLN A 6 6.01 -9.84 15.00
C GLN A 6 6.42 -10.17 13.57
N LEU A 7 7.61 -9.74 13.21
CA LEU A 7 8.21 -10.06 11.92
C LEU A 7 8.51 -11.56 11.83
N LEU A 8 8.32 -12.12 10.64
CA LEU A 8 8.60 -13.51 10.35
C LEU A 8 10.02 -13.63 9.83
N ALA A 9 10.80 -14.56 10.38
CA ALA A 9 12.10 -14.88 9.83
C ALA A 9 11.96 -15.35 8.38
N LEU A 10 12.94 -14.99 7.53
CA LEU A 10 13.00 -15.50 6.17
C LEU A 10 13.20 -17.03 6.22
N HIS A 11 12.25 -17.79 5.69
CA HIS A 11 12.33 -19.24 5.63
C HIS A 11 12.95 -19.70 4.30
N GLU A 12 13.49 -20.91 4.27
CA GLU A 12 14.20 -21.48 3.09
C GLU A 12 13.33 -21.55 1.82
N LYS A 13 12.00 -21.64 1.96
CA LYS A 13 11.05 -21.66 0.85
C LYS A 13 10.54 -20.28 0.43
N ASP A 14 11.05 -19.21 1.04
CA ASP A 14 10.65 -17.85 0.66
C ASP A 14 11.19 -17.52 -0.75
N PRO A 15 10.40 -16.87 -1.62
CA PRO A 15 10.85 -16.52 -2.97
C PRO A 15 11.99 -15.48 -2.99
N LEU A 16 12.28 -14.81 -1.88
CA LEU A 16 13.35 -13.83 -1.78
C LEU A 16 14.64 -14.47 -1.21
N SER A 17 15.74 -14.37 -1.95
CA SER A 17 17.06 -14.88 -1.52
C SER A 17 17.87 -13.81 -0.78
N PHE A 18 18.33 -14.14 0.43
CA PHE A 18 19.25 -13.27 1.19
C PHE A 18 20.52 -12.96 0.40
N ALA A 19 21.14 -13.97 -0.24
CA ALA A 19 22.38 -13.79 -0.99
C ALA A 19 22.17 -12.86 -2.20
N ALA A 20 21.06 -13.00 -2.91
CA ALA A 20 20.73 -12.13 -4.05
C ALA A 20 20.50 -10.67 -3.61
N VAL A 21 19.78 -10.46 -2.51
CA VAL A 21 19.58 -9.11 -1.95
C VAL A 21 20.89 -8.51 -1.46
N ALA A 22 21.74 -9.30 -0.78
CA ALA A 22 23.06 -8.84 -0.33
C ALA A 22 23.94 -8.39 -1.50
N ALA A 23 23.98 -9.17 -2.59
CA ALA A 23 24.72 -8.82 -3.79
C ALA A 23 24.18 -7.54 -4.44
N TYR A 24 22.86 -7.45 -4.64
CA TYR A 24 22.21 -6.28 -5.23
C TYR A 24 22.48 -5.01 -4.42
N LEU A 25 22.26 -5.05 -3.09
CA LEU A 25 22.48 -3.89 -2.23
C LEU A 25 23.95 -3.52 -2.11
N GLY A 26 24.86 -4.51 -2.12
CA GLY A 26 26.30 -4.25 -2.13
C GLY A 26 26.76 -3.47 -3.36
N GLN A 27 26.12 -3.69 -4.51
CA GLN A 27 26.42 -2.99 -5.75
C GLN A 27 25.71 -1.63 -5.85
N ALA A 28 24.38 -1.61 -5.65
CA ALA A 28 23.55 -0.43 -5.88
C ALA A 28 23.52 0.55 -4.69
N PHE A 29 23.75 0.07 -3.47
CA PHE A 29 23.59 0.82 -2.23
C PHE A 29 24.72 0.56 -1.22
N SER A 30 25.97 0.49 -1.69
CA SER A 30 27.16 0.21 -0.86
C SER A 30 27.26 1.10 0.38
N ALA A 31 26.76 2.34 0.31
CA ALA A 31 26.71 3.28 1.44
C ALA A 31 25.84 2.80 2.63
N TRP A 32 24.90 1.87 2.43
CA TRP A 32 24.07 1.30 3.51
C TRP A 32 24.80 0.23 4.33
N GLY A 33 25.96 -0.21 3.86
CA GLY A 33 26.76 -1.27 4.48
C GLY A 33 26.21 -2.67 4.24
N ALA A 34 26.81 -3.67 4.88
CA ALA A 34 26.45 -5.07 4.65
C ALA A 34 25.01 -5.38 5.07
N LEU A 35 24.33 -6.24 4.30
CA LEU A 35 23.04 -6.80 4.69
C LEU A 35 23.20 -7.64 5.96
N LYS A 36 22.36 -7.38 6.97
CA LYS A 36 22.36 -8.10 8.26
C LYS A 36 21.19 -9.05 8.39
N LYS A 37 20.00 -8.62 7.97
CA LYS A 37 18.77 -9.38 8.19
C LYS A 37 17.73 -9.04 7.15
N ILE A 38 16.92 -10.04 6.81
CA ILE A 38 15.66 -9.86 6.09
C ILE A 38 14.58 -10.54 6.92
N GLU A 39 13.49 -9.83 7.16
CA GLU A 39 12.31 -10.37 7.82
C GLU A 39 11.07 -9.99 7.03
N ARG A 40 10.05 -10.83 7.07
CA ARG A 40 8.80 -10.61 6.35
C ARG A 40 7.74 -10.06 7.29
N PHE A 41 7.02 -9.04 6.83
CA PHE A 41 5.80 -8.62 7.51
C PHE A 41 4.72 -9.70 7.35
N PRO A 42 3.97 -10.05 8.41
CA PRO A 42 2.96 -11.11 8.34
C PRO A 42 1.72 -10.69 7.51
N GLY A 43 1.48 -9.39 7.35
CA GLY A 43 0.39 -8.84 6.53
C GLY A 43 0.79 -8.61 5.06
N GLY A 44 -0.19 -8.24 4.23
CA GLY A 44 0.03 -7.96 2.80
C GLY A 44 -0.27 -9.15 1.90
N TYR A 45 -1.52 -9.62 1.89
CA TYR A 45 -1.94 -10.79 1.10
C TYR A 45 -1.72 -10.63 -0.41
N SER A 46 -1.77 -9.39 -0.93
CA SER A 46 -1.57 -9.12 -2.35
C SER A 46 -0.09 -9.07 -2.74
N ASN A 47 0.77 -8.46 -1.93
CA ASN A 47 2.19 -8.29 -2.25
C ASN A 47 3.04 -8.54 -1.00
N LEU A 48 4.12 -9.31 -1.18
CA LEU A 48 5.05 -9.63 -0.12
C LEU A 48 5.84 -8.37 0.27
N THR A 49 5.91 -8.11 1.57
CA THR A 49 6.58 -6.94 2.14
C THR A 49 7.62 -7.41 3.15
N TYR A 50 8.84 -6.90 3.04
CA TYR A 50 9.98 -7.31 3.84
C TYR A 50 10.66 -6.11 4.49
N LEU A 51 11.04 -6.25 5.75
CA LEU A 51 12.02 -5.39 6.38
C LEU A 51 13.42 -5.88 6.00
N VAL A 52 14.21 -5.01 5.38
CA VAL A 52 15.58 -5.28 4.98
C VAL A 52 16.50 -4.39 5.82
N GLN A 53 17.32 -5.03 6.66
CA GLN A 53 18.21 -4.35 7.58
C GLN A 53 19.66 -4.48 7.13
N CYS A 54 20.25 -3.34 6.79
CA CYS A 54 21.69 -3.18 6.56
C CYS A 54 22.36 -2.55 7.79
N GLU A 55 23.68 -2.42 7.78
CA GLU A 55 24.45 -1.84 8.90
C GLU A 55 24.02 -0.41 9.26
N LYS A 56 23.76 0.42 8.25
CA LYS A 56 23.52 1.85 8.43
C LYS A 56 22.09 2.26 8.10
N LYS A 57 21.26 1.34 7.61
CA LYS A 57 19.92 1.66 7.13
C LYS A 57 18.95 0.49 7.21
N GLN A 58 17.69 0.81 7.49
CA GLN A 58 16.54 -0.08 7.34
C GLN A 58 15.66 0.43 6.20
N VAL A 59 15.23 -0.49 5.34
CA VAL A 59 14.34 -0.20 4.21
C VAL A 59 13.26 -1.28 4.11
N VAL A 60 12.19 -0.96 3.41
CA VAL A 60 11.12 -1.92 3.10
C VAL A 60 11.23 -2.34 1.63
N LEU A 61 11.26 -3.65 1.38
CA LEU A 61 11.17 -4.23 0.04
C LEU A 61 9.74 -4.71 -0.20
N ARG A 62 9.14 -4.30 -1.32
CA ARG A 62 7.83 -4.79 -1.77
C ARG A 62 7.96 -5.48 -3.12
N ARG A 63 7.35 -6.66 -3.24
CA ARG A 63 7.37 -7.49 -4.46
C ARG A 63 6.09 -8.33 -4.55
N PRO A 64 5.73 -8.85 -5.73
CA PRO A 64 4.62 -9.78 -5.84
C PRO A 64 4.99 -11.17 -5.30
N PRO A 65 3.98 -11.99 -4.92
CA PRO A 65 4.19 -13.38 -4.58
C PRO A 65 4.59 -14.20 -5.82
N ALA A 66 5.24 -15.35 -5.60
CA ALA A 66 5.60 -16.25 -6.68
C ALA A 66 4.34 -16.74 -7.42
N GLY A 67 4.38 -16.74 -8.76
CA GLY A 67 3.26 -17.20 -9.59
C GLY A 67 2.05 -16.24 -9.65
N ALA A 68 2.18 -15.01 -9.15
CA ALA A 68 1.18 -13.97 -9.31
C ALA A 68 0.93 -13.68 -10.81
N THR A 69 -0.24 -14.05 -11.30
CA THR A 69 -0.63 -13.92 -12.73
C THR A 69 -1.56 -12.74 -13.01
N ILE A 70 -2.11 -12.09 -11.97
CA ILE A 70 -3.03 -10.95 -12.13
C ILE A 70 -2.22 -9.67 -12.41
N GLN A 71 -1.96 -9.39 -13.69
CA GLN A 71 -1.07 -8.34 -14.18
C GLN A 71 -1.26 -6.94 -13.53
N THR A 72 -2.48 -6.54 -13.16
CA THR A 72 -2.74 -5.19 -12.63
C THR A 72 -2.70 -5.06 -11.10
N ALA A 73 -2.90 -6.14 -10.36
CA ALA A 73 -2.95 -6.10 -8.88
C ALA A 73 -1.55 -6.15 -8.23
N HIS A 74 -0.55 -6.49 -9.02
CA HIS A 74 0.82 -6.78 -8.61
C HIS A 74 1.85 -5.86 -9.30
N ASP A 75 1.38 -4.76 -9.88
CA ASP A 75 2.20 -3.79 -10.61
C ASP A 75 3.01 -2.92 -9.64
N MET A 76 4.17 -3.43 -9.23
CA MET A 76 5.14 -2.74 -8.37
C MET A 76 5.62 -1.41 -9.00
N GLY A 77 5.75 -1.38 -10.32
CA GLY A 77 6.11 -0.18 -11.06
C GLY A 77 5.04 0.90 -10.98
N ARG A 78 3.75 0.55 -10.95
CA ARG A 78 2.67 1.51 -10.71
C ARG A 78 2.68 2.03 -9.27
N GLU A 79 2.83 1.16 -8.27
CA GLU A 79 2.85 1.58 -6.87
C GLU A 79 4.01 2.58 -6.60
N SER A 80 5.21 2.26 -7.07
CA SER A 80 6.39 3.12 -6.91
C SER A 80 6.22 4.46 -7.64
N ARG A 81 5.72 4.46 -8.89
CA ARG A 81 5.43 5.69 -9.66
C ARG A 81 4.41 6.59 -8.96
N VAL A 82 3.37 6.01 -8.37
CA VAL A 82 2.35 6.76 -7.63
C VAL A 82 2.97 7.44 -6.41
N LEU A 83 3.78 6.71 -5.62
CA LEU A 83 4.47 7.29 -4.47
C LEU A 83 5.43 8.41 -4.87
N GLN A 84 6.26 8.18 -5.91
CA GLN A 84 7.23 9.15 -6.40
C GLN A 84 6.56 10.42 -6.94
N ALA A 85 5.48 10.28 -7.71
CA ALA A 85 4.75 11.43 -8.26
C ALA A 85 4.03 12.23 -7.17
N LEU A 86 3.55 11.56 -6.12
CA LEU A 86 2.83 12.20 -5.02
C LEU A 86 3.77 12.90 -4.02
N ALA A 87 5.00 12.42 -3.84
CA ALA A 87 5.95 12.90 -2.82
C ALA A 87 6.18 14.43 -2.79
N PRO A 88 6.30 15.16 -3.92
CA PRO A 88 6.47 16.61 -3.90
C PRO A 88 5.25 17.39 -3.39
N HIS A 89 4.08 16.74 -3.33
CA HIS A 89 2.79 17.37 -3.07
C HIS A 89 2.13 16.89 -1.78
N PHE A 90 2.63 15.79 -1.20
CA PHE A 90 2.07 15.19 0.01
C PHE A 90 3.16 14.44 0.78
N SER A 91 3.45 14.91 2.00
CA SER A 91 4.60 14.44 2.79
C SER A 91 4.38 13.22 3.69
N PRO A 92 3.17 12.79 4.13
CA PRO A 92 3.04 11.61 4.99
C PRO A 92 3.04 10.32 4.15
N LEU A 93 4.13 10.08 3.42
CA LEU A 93 4.36 8.88 2.61
C LEU A 93 5.85 8.49 2.65
N PRO A 94 6.19 7.21 2.45
CA PRO A 94 7.58 6.76 2.45
C PRO A 94 8.32 7.20 1.18
N GLN A 95 9.60 7.58 1.32
CA GLN A 95 10.45 7.82 0.16
C GLN A 95 10.74 6.51 -0.60
N VAL A 96 10.55 6.49 -1.92
CA VAL A 96 11.02 5.39 -2.78
C VAL A 96 12.49 5.59 -3.13
N TYR A 97 13.32 4.56 -2.89
CA TYR A 97 14.75 4.57 -3.23
C TYR A 97 15.03 4.03 -4.62
N VAL A 98 14.34 2.95 -5.02
CA VAL A 98 14.45 2.34 -6.35
C VAL A 98 13.21 1.53 -6.66
N ALA A 99 12.85 1.48 -7.93
CA ALA A 99 11.96 0.50 -8.51
C ALA A 99 12.72 -0.26 -9.59
N GLU A 100 12.66 -1.58 -9.55
CA GLU A 100 13.33 -2.49 -10.48
C GLU A 100 12.26 -3.36 -11.13
N ASP A 101 12.18 -3.29 -12.46
CA ASP A 101 11.19 -4.01 -13.25
C ASP A 101 11.77 -5.30 -13.83
N ASP A 102 13.09 -5.47 -13.85
CA ASP A 102 13.74 -6.68 -14.36
C ASP A 102 13.62 -7.84 -13.34
N PRO A 103 12.82 -8.89 -13.65
CA PRO A 103 12.68 -10.04 -12.76
C PRO A 103 13.98 -10.84 -12.61
N HIS A 104 14.98 -10.66 -13.47
CA HIS A 104 16.26 -11.36 -13.32
C HIS A 104 17.08 -10.88 -12.12
N VAL A 105 16.78 -9.71 -11.55
CA VAL A 105 17.52 -9.15 -10.41
C VAL A 105 17.20 -9.87 -9.10
N LEU A 106 15.91 -9.99 -8.73
CA LEU A 106 15.46 -10.66 -7.49
C LEU A 106 14.34 -11.69 -7.70
N GLY A 107 14.13 -12.15 -8.93
CA GLY A 107 13.11 -13.15 -9.27
C GLY A 107 11.70 -12.58 -9.46
N ALA A 108 11.51 -11.26 -9.34
CA ALA A 108 10.30 -10.51 -9.67
C ALA A 108 10.58 -9.00 -9.66
N PRO A 109 9.73 -8.18 -10.30
CA PRO A 109 9.74 -6.74 -10.08
C PRO A 109 9.59 -6.39 -8.61
N PHE A 110 10.28 -5.35 -8.16
CA PHE A 110 10.23 -4.91 -6.77
C PHE A 110 10.51 -3.42 -6.65
N PHE A 111 10.23 -2.85 -5.48
CA PHE A 111 10.77 -1.56 -5.12
C PHE A 111 11.24 -1.52 -3.67
N LEU A 112 12.21 -0.67 -3.40
CA LEU A 112 12.70 -0.35 -2.07
C LEU A 112 12.19 1.02 -1.65
N MET A 113 11.67 1.13 -0.44
CA MET A 113 11.22 2.38 0.14
C MET A 113 11.69 2.55 1.58
N GLU A 114 11.52 3.77 2.08
CA GLU A 114 11.77 4.12 3.47
C GLU A 114 11.00 3.22 4.44
N HIS A 115 11.70 2.78 5.48
CA HIS A 115 11.08 2.18 6.64
C HIS A 115 10.66 3.29 7.59
N LEU A 116 9.35 3.57 7.65
CA LEU A 116 8.77 4.49 8.62
C LEU A 116 8.51 3.74 9.93
N ALA A 117 9.32 4.03 10.95
CA ALA A 117 9.10 3.50 12.28
C ALA A 117 7.86 4.17 12.91
N GLY A 118 6.87 3.38 13.29
CA GLY A 118 5.67 3.89 13.93
C GLY A 118 4.73 2.77 14.35
N LEU A 119 3.50 3.16 14.71
CA LEU A 119 2.47 2.26 15.17
C LEU A 119 1.39 2.07 14.10
N VAL A 120 1.08 0.83 13.77
CA VAL A 120 -0.08 0.48 12.94
C VAL A 120 -1.22 0.06 13.85
N LEU A 121 -2.35 0.77 13.77
CA LEU A 121 -3.53 0.46 14.56
C LEU A 121 -4.37 -0.61 13.84
N ARG A 122 -4.60 -1.74 14.51
CA ARG A 122 -5.34 -2.89 14.00
C ARG A 122 -6.46 -3.25 14.97
N ALA A 123 -7.52 -3.88 14.47
CA ALA A 123 -8.64 -4.32 15.31
C ALA A 123 -8.19 -5.20 16.49
N GLY A 124 -7.14 -6.01 16.30
CA GLY A 124 -6.60 -6.89 17.35
C GLY A 124 -5.77 -6.20 18.43
N ASN A 125 -5.08 -5.08 18.13
CA ASN A 125 -4.24 -4.39 19.12
C ASN A 125 -4.94 -3.18 19.76
N ALA A 126 -5.94 -2.60 19.11
CA ALA A 126 -6.63 -1.40 19.58
C ALA A 126 -7.22 -1.54 21.01
N PRO A 127 -7.90 -2.65 21.37
CA PRO A 127 -8.43 -2.80 22.74
C PRO A 127 -7.34 -2.81 23.82
N GLY A 128 -6.14 -3.31 23.50
CA GLY A 128 -5.02 -3.38 24.44
C GLY A 128 -4.29 -2.05 24.66
N MET A 129 -4.60 -1.01 23.87
CA MET A 129 -3.92 0.27 23.98
C MET A 129 -4.33 1.08 25.21
N ASN A 130 -5.56 0.89 25.71
CA ASN A 130 -6.12 1.60 26.87
C ASN A 130 -5.91 3.13 26.81
N TRP A 131 -5.97 3.71 25.61
CA TRP A 131 -5.83 5.16 25.45
C TRP A 131 -7.09 5.90 25.94
N PRO A 132 -6.93 7.12 26.45
CA PRO A 132 -8.08 7.94 26.85
C PRO A 132 -8.92 8.32 25.61
N PRO A 133 -10.25 8.50 25.74
CA PRO A 133 -11.15 8.83 24.63
C PRO A 133 -10.68 10.03 23.79
N GLU A 134 -10.08 11.03 24.42
CA GLU A 134 -9.56 12.23 23.79
C GLU A 134 -8.47 11.93 22.76
N ARG A 135 -7.64 10.90 23.02
CA ARG A 135 -6.60 10.46 22.08
C ARG A 135 -7.21 9.80 20.85
N TYR A 136 -8.27 9.00 21.01
CA TYR A 136 -9.00 8.42 19.87
C TYR A 136 -9.73 9.48 19.04
N ALA A 137 -10.27 10.51 19.70
CA ALA A 137 -10.90 11.65 19.02
C ALA A 137 -9.86 12.44 18.21
N ALA A 138 -8.69 12.72 18.79
CA ALA A 138 -7.57 13.36 18.10
C ALA A 138 -7.09 12.54 16.90
N LEU A 139 -6.90 11.23 17.08
CA LEU A 139 -6.51 10.31 16.01
C LEU A 139 -7.51 10.32 14.85
N SER A 140 -8.81 10.22 15.15
CA SER A 140 -9.87 10.24 14.12
C SER A 140 -9.89 11.56 13.36
N LYS A 141 -9.70 12.68 14.07
CA LYS A 141 -9.60 14.00 13.45
C LYS A 141 -8.38 14.09 12.53
N THR A 142 -7.21 13.65 12.98
CA THR A 142 -5.96 13.64 12.19
C THR A 142 -6.10 12.76 10.94
N MET A 143 -6.71 11.58 11.05
CA MET A 143 -7.00 10.72 9.90
C MET A 143 -7.85 11.44 8.85
N VAL A 144 -8.98 12.04 9.25
CA VAL A 144 -9.88 12.77 8.33
C VAL A 144 -9.19 13.99 7.73
N GLN A 145 -8.45 14.77 8.53
CA GLN A 145 -7.70 15.93 8.05
C GLN A 145 -6.62 15.53 7.05
N THR A 146 -5.96 14.39 7.25
CA THR A 146 -4.94 13.87 6.32
C THR A 146 -5.58 13.46 4.99
N LEU A 147 -6.71 12.77 5.02
CA LEU A 147 -7.46 12.42 3.80
C LEU A 147 -7.98 13.66 3.06
N ALA A 148 -8.48 14.66 3.80
CA ALA A 148 -8.94 15.92 3.23
C ALA A 148 -7.77 16.67 2.54
N ARG A 149 -6.58 16.68 3.15
CA ARG A 149 -5.37 17.25 2.54
C ARG A 149 -4.97 16.53 1.26
N LEU A 150 -5.06 15.19 1.23
CA LEU A 150 -4.79 14.41 0.02
C LEU A 150 -5.78 14.74 -1.10
N HIS A 151 -7.08 14.87 -0.77
CA HIS A 151 -8.12 15.21 -1.73
C HIS A 151 -8.04 16.67 -2.22
N ALA A 152 -7.42 17.56 -1.45
CA ALA A 152 -7.27 18.97 -1.80
C ALA A 152 -6.10 19.26 -2.77
N ILE A 153 -5.32 18.25 -3.16
CA ILE A 153 -4.23 18.42 -4.12
C ILE A 153 -4.80 18.77 -5.49
N ASP A 154 -4.32 19.86 -6.09
CA ASP A 154 -4.65 20.22 -7.47
C ASP A 154 -3.99 19.25 -8.45
N LEU A 155 -4.77 18.29 -8.95
CA LEU A 155 -4.28 17.24 -9.84
C LEU A 155 -3.81 17.75 -11.20
N THR A 156 -4.31 18.92 -11.63
CA THR A 156 -3.96 19.50 -12.93
C THR A 156 -2.63 20.21 -12.81
N ALA A 157 -2.49 21.08 -11.81
CA ALA A 157 -1.25 21.83 -11.58
C ALA A 157 -0.06 20.92 -11.21
N THR A 158 -0.32 19.77 -10.59
CA THR A 158 0.71 18.79 -10.19
C THR A 158 0.99 17.72 -11.26
N GLY A 159 0.20 17.67 -12.34
CA GLY A 159 0.30 16.62 -13.36
C GLY A 159 -0.18 15.22 -12.91
N LEU A 160 -0.65 15.08 -11.66
CA LEU A 160 -1.15 13.82 -11.10
C LEU A 160 -2.39 13.28 -11.82
N LEU A 161 -3.10 14.13 -12.57
CA LEU A 161 -4.24 13.71 -13.40
C LEU A 161 -3.87 12.61 -14.40
N SER A 162 -2.61 12.57 -14.85
CA SER A 162 -2.08 11.59 -15.81
C SER A 162 -1.95 10.17 -15.24
N LEU A 163 -1.99 10.00 -13.91
CA LEU A 163 -1.90 8.68 -13.25
C LEU A 163 -3.16 7.83 -13.39
N GLY A 164 -4.27 8.41 -13.87
CA GLY A 164 -5.55 7.72 -13.93
C GLY A 164 -6.48 8.26 -15.02
N LYS A 165 -7.70 7.73 -15.03
CA LYS A 165 -8.76 8.12 -15.97
C LYS A 165 -9.98 8.63 -15.20
N PRO A 166 -10.07 9.93 -14.89
CA PRO A 166 -11.15 10.46 -14.04
C PRO A 166 -12.53 10.39 -14.71
N THR A 167 -12.61 10.66 -16.02
CA THR A 167 -13.87 10.67 -16.77
C THR A 167 -14.56 9.31 -16.72
N GLY A 168 -15.82 9.28 -16.27
CA GLY A 168 -16.61 8.05 -16.16
C GLY A 168 -16.16 7.10 -15.04
N TYR A 169 -15.42 7.59 -14.04
CA TYR A 169 -14.93 6.78 -12.92
C TYR A 169 -16.05 6.00 -12.21
N VAL A 170 -17.12 6.68 -11.80
CA VAL A 170 -18.24 6.06 -11.06
C VAL A 170 -18.85 4.91 -11.86
N ALA A 171 -19.23 5.16 -13.12
CA ALA A 171 -19.78 4.14 -14.01
C ALA A 171 -18.85 2.94 -14.18
N ARG A 172 -17.54 3.17 -14.35
CA ARG A 172 -16.57 2.07 -14.44
C ARG A 172 -16.42 1.29 -13.15
N GLN A 173 -16.46 1.94 -11.98
CA GLN A 173 -16.38 1.23 -10.70
C GLN A 173 -17.61 0.35 -10.50
N VAL A 174 -18.81 0.91 -10.69
CA VAL A 174 -20.07 0.15 -10.57
C VAL A 174 -20.04 -1.04 -11.51
N LYS A 175 -19.81 -0.83 -12.81
CA LYS A 175 -19.75 -1.91 -13.79
C LYS A 175 -18.68 -2.94 -13.43
N GLY A 176 -17.46 -2.50 -13.14
CA GLY A 176 -16.33 -3.39 -12.89
C GLY A 176 -16.51 -4.26 -11.63
N TRP A 177 -17.10 -3.73 -10.57
CA TRP A 177 -17.42 -4.51 -9.37
C TRP A 177 -18.59 -5.47 -9.60
N THR A 178 -19.63 -5.04 -10.32
CA THR A 178 -20.74 -5.93 -10.71
C THR A 178 -20.24 -7.10 -11.57
N ASP A 179 -19.44 -6.84 -12.61
CA ASP A 179 -18.89 -7.88 -13.49
C ASP A 179 -18.05 -8.89 -12.70
N ARG A 180 -17.19 -8.42 -11.77
CA ARG A 180 -16.36 -9.29 -10.92
C ARG A 180 -17.18 -10.17 -9.98
N TYR A 181 -18.22 -9.60 -9.37
CA TYR A 181 -19.14 -10.36 -8.53
C TYR A 181 -19.81 -11.48 -9.35
N LEU A 182 -20.37 -11.14 -10.51
CA LEU A 182 -21.06 -12.12 -11.37
C LEU A 182 -20.11 -13.23 -11.84
N ALA A 183 -18.87 -12.88 -12.19
CA ALA A 183 -17.86 -13.85 -12.61
C ALA A 183 -17.39 -14.78 -11.48
N ALA A 184 -17.46 -14.33 -10.22
CA ALA A 184 -17.06 -15.09 -9.04
C ALA A 184 -18.24 -15.76 -8.31
N ALA A 185 -19.47 -15.58 -8.80
CA ALA A 185 -20.66 -16.07 -8.13
C ALA A 185 -20.71 -17.61 -8.12
N THR A 186 -20.77 -18.20 -6.93
CA THR A 186 -21.00 -19.63 -6.73
C THR A 186 -22.47 -19.95 -6.52
N ASP A 187 -23.23 -18.98 -6.01
CA ASP A 187 -24.64 -19.09 -5.65
C ASP A 187 -25.40 -17.86 -6.11
N LYS A 188 -26.72 -17.99 -6.22
CA LYS A 188 -27.57 -16.84 -6.51
C LYS A 188 -27.86 -16.06 -5.23
N ILE A 189 -27.32 -14.85 -5.13
CA ILE A 189 -27.52 -13.95 -4.00
C ILE A 189 -28.37 -12.77 -4.46
N GLY A 190 -29.70 -12.91 -4.40
CA GLY A 190 -30.62 -11.91 -4.95
C GLY A 190 -30.48 -10.50 -4.37
N SER A 191 -29.98 -10.37 -3.13
CA SER A 191 -29.67 -9.06 -2.54
C SER A 191 -28.50 -8.35 -3.21
N LEU A 192 -27.47 -9.07 -3.66
CA LEU A 192 -26.35 -8.49 -4.39
C LEU A 192 -26.76 -8.12 -5.83
N ASP A 193 -27.61 -8.92 -6.46
CA ASP A 193 -28.20 -8.59 -7.76
C ASP A 193 -29.00 -7.27 -7.65
N HIS A 194 -29.81 -7.13 -6.60
CA HIS A 194 -30.56 -5.91 -6.33
C HIS A 194 -29.65 -4.70 -6.09
N VAL A 195 -28.57 -4.85 -5.31
CA VAL A 195 -27.60 -3.77 -5.07
C VAL A 195 -26.89 -3.36 -6.35
N ALA A 196 -26.48 -4.31 -7.19
CA ALA A 196 -25.85 -4.02 -8.48
C ALA A 196 -26.79 -3.22 -9.41
N ASP A 197 -28.05 -3.65 -9.51
CA ASP A 197 -29.07 -2.94 -10.29
C ASP A 197 -29.34 -1.55 -9.74
N TRP A 198 -29.43 -1.41 -8.42
CA TRP A 198 -29.67 -0.13 -7.77
C TRP A 198 -28.52 0.84 -8.00
N LEU A 199 -27.27 0.40 -7.80
CA LEU A 199 -26.07 1.22 -8.04
C LEU A 199 -25.97 1.65 -9.50
N ASN A 200 -26.33 0.77 -10.45
CA ASN A 200 -26.30 1.10 -11.86
C ASN A 200 -27.31 2.21 -12.23
N LYS A 201 -28.50 2.20 -11.61
CA LYS A 201 -29.58 3.17 -11.87
C LYS A 201 -29.43 4.49 -11.10
N ASN A 202 -28.70 4.49 -9.97
CA ASN A 202 -28.62 5.62 -9.05
C ASN A 202 -27.20 6.19 -8.94
N GLN A 203 -26.47 6.26 -10.05
CA GLN A 203 -25.13 6.83 -10.04
C GLN A 203 -25.18 8.35 -9.80
N PRO A 204 -24.42 8.88 -8.84
CA PRO A 204 -24.34 10.32 -8.66
C PRO A 204 -23.67 11.00 -9.87
N PRO A 205 -23.90 12.30 -10.08
CA PRO A 205 -23.12 13.10 -11.00
C PRO A 205 -21.62 12.96 -10.69
N ALA A 206 -20.78 12.93 -11.72
CA ALA A 206 -19.34 12.77 -11.54
C ALA A 206 -18.78 14.01 -10.79
N PRO A 207 -18.19 13.84 -9.59
CA PRO A 207 -17.55 14.95 -8.90
C PRO A 207 -16.24 15.35 -9.62
N ALA A 208 -15.70 16.51 -9.24
CA ALA A 208 -14.34 16.86 -9.59
C ALA A 208 -13.37 15.75 -9.14
N PRO A 209 -12.36 15.40 -9.95
CA PRO A 209 -11.46 14.33 -9.61
C PRO A 209 -10.58 14.72 -8.41
N ALA A 210 -10.40 13.76 -7.50
CA ALA A 210 -9.49 13.86 -6.37
C ALA A 210 -8.53 12.68 -6.40
N PHE A 211 -7.36 12.83 -5.77
CA PHE A 211 -6.44 11.72 -5.61
C PHE A 211 -7.03 10.70 -4.64
N LEU A 212 -7.29 9.47 -5.09
CA LEU A 212 -7.89 8.44 -4.26
C LEU A 212 -6.82 7.46 -3.78
N HIS A 213 -6.61 7.37 -2.47
CA HIS A 213 -5.84 6.28 -1.87
C HIS A 213 -6.55 4.91 -2.06
N ASN A 214 -7.88 4.92 -2.23
CA ASN A 214 -8.76 3.76 -2.40
C ASN A 214 -8.93 2.86 -1.17
N ASP A 215 -7.89 2.68 -0.35
CA ASP A 215 -7.92 1.84 0.86
C ASP A 215 -7.46 2.59 2.12
N PHE A 216 -8.00 3.80 2.37
CA PHE A 216 -7.54 4.68 3.45
C PHE A 216 -8.18 4.31 4.80
N LYS A 217 -7.47 3.49 5.57
CA LYS A 217 -7.92 2.92 6.85
C LYS A 217 -6.75 2.69 7.80
N TYR A 218 -7.02 2.55 9.09
CA TYR A 218 -6.02 2.56 10.16
C TYR A 218 -4.89 1.52 10.04
N ASP A 219 -5.17 0.36 9.46
CA ASP A 219 -4.19 -0.70 9.22
C ASP A 219 -3.29 -0.44 7.99
N ASN A 220 -3.57 0.62 7.23
CA ASN A 220 -2.73 1.18 6.16
C ASN A 220 -2.12 2.54 6.54
N LEU A 221 -2.23 2.97 7.80
CA LEU A 221 -1.63 4.19 8.32
C LEU A 221 -0.55 3.86 9.34
N ILE A 222 0.56 4.58 9.28
CA ILE A 222 1.62 4.54 10.27
C ILE A 222 1.46 5.76 11.16
N LEU A 223 1.16 5.53 12.43
CA LEU A 223 0.99 6.57 13.43
C LEU A 223 2.33 6.88 14.07
N ASP A 224 2.62 8.18 14.21
CA ASP A 224 3.72 8.64 15.04
C ASP A 224 3.41 8.32 16.51
N PRO A 225 4.20 7.47 17.20
CA PRO A 225 3.93 7.12 18.59
C PRO A 225 3.97 8.30 19.56
N ALA A 226 4.63 9.40 19.18
CA ALA A 226 4.75 10.62 19.98
C ALA A 226 3.51 11.53 19.89
N GLN A 227 2.63 11.31 18.91
CA GLN A 227 1.36 12.04 18.71
C GLN A 227 0.18 11.22 19.24
#